data_AF-A0A931WSQ1-F1
#
_entry.id   AF-A0A931WSQ1-F1
#
_cell.length_a   1.000
_cell.length_b   1.000
_cell.length_c   1.000
_cell.angle_alpha   90.00
_cell.angle_beta   90.00
_cell.angle_gamma   90.00
#
_symmetry.space_group_name_H-M   'P 1'
#
loop_
_entity.id
_entity.type
_entity.pdbx_description
1 polymer ?
#
loop_
_entity_poly.entity_id
_entity_poly.type
_entity_poly.pdbx_seq_one_letter_code
_entity_poly.pdbx_strand_id
1 'polypeptide(L)'
;MKVFIGCTIAVLTVMCWSASGQSLSGGNALLAKGDIAGAQKQFEAALASDPRDPYPRLGLALVNAALGRVREGEQMLESAGALAKTNQAKLEYHVTAIRFHTRAHDTEKWLDKARKHFEDGIRINNKFSPLQYGMAQAYAAANDLSRAQDLFAQVVSLRSQFAAEADREWKKIQKILRASPATRTGAGIAMQDRISRADLCALLARELRIGKAFKDQTAVTITLPSDISGHPRRDDILEVLRWRIRGLEVRPDGKFAPDEPVRRGEFAFVIEDVLIKATGDSTLATRYIGTERSPFTDVPSTYAWFNSIMTATSRGLLEAGVDGKFNPESYVEGADTLLGVRKLATEGGGTK
;
A
#
# COMPACT_ATOMS: atom_id res chain seq x y z
N MET A 1 -13.26 24.71 -0.99
CA MET A 1 -12.38 23.86 -1.84
C MET A 1 -11.65 22.88 -0.92
N LYS A 2 -12.26 21.72 -0.64
CA LYS A 2 -11.66 20.62 0.15
C LYS A 2 -11.52 19.44 -0.79
N VAL A 3 -10.38 19.34 -1.45
CA VAL A 3 -10.04 18.21 -2.32
C VAL A 3 -8.91 17.45 -1.64
N PHE A 4 -8.99 16.12 -1.65
CA PHE A 4 -8.03 15.14 -1.10
C PHE A 4 -8.19 14.78 0.40
N ILE A 5 -9.19 13.95 0.70
CA ILE A 5 -9.19 13.07 1.88
C ILE A 5 -9.09 11.59 1.48
N GLY A 6 -9.42 11.24 0.23
CA GLY A 6 -9.52 9.85 -0.23
C GLY A 6 -8.20 9.08 -0.38
N CYS A 7 -7.04 9.75 -0.47
CA CYS A 7 -5.75 9.07 -0.60
C CYS A 7 -5.08 8.78 0.75
N THR A 8 -5.56 9.39 1.83
CA THR A 8 -4.95 9.35 3.17
C THR A 8 -5.37 8.13 3.98
N ILE A 9 -6.53 7.55 3.68
CA ILE A 9 -7.10 6.44 4.47
C ILE A 9 -6.42 5.10 4.13
N ALA A 10 -5.97 4.88 2.90
CA ALA A 10 -5.35 3.62 2.50
C ALA A 10 -3.95 3.39 3.09
N VAL A 11 -3.21 4.47 3.42
CA VAL A 11 -1.88 4.40 4.07
C VAL A 11 -1.98 4.04 5.56
N LEU A 12 -3.17 4.17 6.15
CA LEU A 12 -3.38 4.04 7.61
C LEU A 12 -3.58 2.61 8.13
N THR A 13 -3.68 1.61 7.23
CA THR A 13 -4.09 0.25 7.64
C THR A 13 -2.91 -0.66 8.04
N VAL A 14 -1.65 -0.30 7.76
CA VAL A 14 -0.48 -1.14 8.08
C VAL A 14 0.65 -0.35 8.73
N MET A 15 0.36 0.38 9.79
CA MET A 15 1.41 0.66 10.78
C MET A 15 1.35 -0.46 11.82
N CYS A 16 2.08 -1.55 11.60
CA CYS A 16 2.25 -2.59 12.60
C CYS A 16 2.99 -1.99 13.81
N TRP A 17 2.33 -1.94 14.96
CA TRP A 17 2.86 -1.38 16.20
C TRP A 17 3.78 -2.39 16.90
N SER A 18 4.93 -2.71 16.32
CA SER A 18 5.95 -3.42 17.09
C SER A 18 6.59 -2.42 18.07
N ALA A 19 6.36 -2.66 19.36
CA ALA A 19 6.92 -1.91 20.46
C ALA A 19 8.24 -2.54 20.90
N SER A 20 9.21 -1.72 21.29
CA SER A 20 10.53 -2.14 21.80
C SER A 20 10.63 -2.14 23.33
N GLY A 21 9.53 -1.94 24.07
CA GLY A 21 9.52 -1.89 25.54
C GLY A 21 8.66 -2.96 26.21
N GLN A 22 9.26 -3.75 27.11
CA GLN A 22 8.63 -4.83 27.88
C GLN A 22 7.46 -4.38 28.79
N SER A 23 7.35 -3.10 29.17
CA SER A 23 6.30 -2.60 30.09
C SER A 23 4.96 -2.25 29.40
N LEU A 24 4.90 -2.30 28.07
CA LEU A 24 3.76 -1.83 27.26
C LEU A 24 3.18 -2.90 26.31
N SER A 25 3.57 -4.17 26.48
CA SER A 25 3.31 -5.23 25.50
C SER A 25 1.82 -5.45 25.23
N GLY A 26 0.95 -5.36 26.25
CA GLY A 26 -0.49 -5.56 26.09
C GLY A 26 -1.19 -4.40 25.35
N GLY A 27 -0.99 -3.15 25.81
CA GLY A 27 -1.66 -2.00 25.21
C GLY A 27 -1.21 -1.74 23.77
N ASN A 28 0.08 -1.92 23.49
CA ASN A 28 0.60 -1.83 22.12
C ASN A 28 0.12 -2.98 21.23
N ALA A 29 -0.05 -4.19 21.78
CA ALA A 29 -0.66 -5.29 21.03
C ALA A 29 -2.14 -5.03 20.71
N LEU A 30 -2.88 -4.36 21.59
CA LEU A 30 -4.27 -3.94 21.33
C LEU A 30 -4.32 -2.87 20.23
N LEU A 31 -3.42 -1.87 20.26
CA LEU A 31 -3.29 -0.91 19.16
C LEU A 31 -2.93 -1.58 17.83
N ALA A 32 -2.02 -2.56 17.84
CA ALA A 32 -1.66 -3.32 16.65
C ALA A 32 -2.86 -4.09 16.05
N LYS A 33 -3.81 -4.51 16.90
CA LYS A 33 -5.05 -5.19 16.51
C LYS A 33 -6.18 -4.22 16.15
N GLY A 34 -5.99 -2.92 16.30
CA GLY A 34 -7.02 -1.91 16.10
C GLY A 34 -8.04 -1.80 17.25
N ASP A 35 -7.82 -2.48 18.38
CA ASP A 35 -8.64 -2.33 19.58
C ASP A 35 -8.22 -1.09 20.37
N ILE A 36 -8.64 0.07 19.86
CA ILE A 36 -8.29 1.37 20.43
C ILE A 36 -8.88 1.55 21.84
N ALA A 37 -10.10 1.05 22.07
CA ALA A 37 -10.78 1.17 23.36
C ALA A 37 -10.11 0.30 24.43
N GLY A 38 -9.77 -0.96 24.09
CA GLY A 38 -9.02 -1.85 24.97
C GLY A 38 -7.64 -1.28 25.30
N ALA A 39 -6.92 -0.77 24.30
CA ALA A 39 -5.62 -0.13 24.50
C ALA A 39 -5.71 1.08 25.44
N GLN A 40 -6.70 1.96 25.23
CA GLN A 40 -6.92 3.14 26.07
C GLN A 40 -7.11 2.74 27.54
N LYS A 41 -8.02 1.81 27.82
CA LYS A 41 -8.30 1.31 29.17
C LYS A 41 -7.04 0.75 29.85
N GLN A 42 -6.23 0.02 29.10
CA GLN A 42 -5.00 -0.56 29.65
C GLN A 42 -3.96 0.50 30.00
N PHE A 43 -3.75 1.50 29.15
CA PHE A 43 -2.82 2.58 29.45
C PHE A 43 -3.31 3.48 30.58
N GLU A 44 -4.61 3.76 30.67
CA GLU A 44 -5.19 4.51 31.80
C GLU A 44 -4.97 3.78 33.14
N ALA A 45 -5.18 2.46 33.17
CA ALA A 45 -4.90 1.65 34.36
C ALA A 45 -3.40 1.66 34.73
N ALA A 46 -2.51 1.53 33.75
CA ALA A 46 -1.07 1.61 33.98
C ALA A 46 -0.64 2.99 34.50
N LEU A 47 -1.21 4.06 33.94
CA LEU A 47 -0.97 5.44 34.37
C LEU A 47 -1.46 5.70 35.81
N ALA A 48 -2.60 5.12 36.19
CA ALA A 48 -3.11 5.21 37.55
C ALA A 48 -2.21 4.48 38.57
N SER A 49 -1.60 3.37 38.16
CA SER A 49 -0.68 2.59 38.99
C SER A 49 0.66 3.30 39.23
N ASP A 50 1.24 3.91 38.20
CA ASP A 50 2.45 4.73 38.32
C ASP A 50 2.32 6.04 37.53
N PRO A 51 1.90 7.13 38.20
CA PRO A 51 1.77 8.43 37.56
C PRO A 51 3.09 9.04 37.08
N ARG A 52 4.26 8.52 37.46
CA ARG A 52 5.56 9.02 37.00
C ARG A 52 6.14 8.22 35.84
N ASP A 53 5.54 7.08 35.49
CA ASP A 53 5.93 6.33 34.32
C ASP A 53 5.60 7.12 33.03
N PRO A 54 6.59 7.45 32.17
CA PRO A 54 6.33 8.08 30.88
C PRO A 54 5.61 7.15 29.89
N TYR A 55 5.74 5.83 30.01
CA TYR A 55 5.31 4.86 28.99
C TYR A 55 3.79 4.81 28.76
N PRO A 56 2.93 4.78 29.79
CA PRO A 56 1.47 4.82 29.60
C PRO A 56 1.02 6.09 28.85
N ARG A 57 1.67 7.23 29.10
CA ARG A 57 1.38 8.48 28.40
C ARG A 57 1.75 8.43 26.93
N LEU A 58 2.89 7.80 26.59
CA LEU A 58 3.25 7.56 25.18
C LEU A 58 2.18 6.71 24.48
N GLY A 59 1.68 5.66 25.14
CA GLY A 59 0.56 4.85 24.65
C GLY A 59 -0.73 5.66 24.48
N LEU A 60 -1.08 6.51 25.44
CA LEU A 60 -2.27 7.37 25.36
C LEU A 60 -2.15 8.46 24.29
N ALA A 61 -0.96 9.01 24.04
CA ALA A 61 -0.76 9.95 22.94
C ALA A 61 -1.15 9.32 21.60
N LEU A 62 -0.72 8.08 21.44
CA LEU A 62 -0.93 7.26 20.26
C LEU A 62 -2.39 6.81 20.10
N VAL A 63 -3.08 6.46 21.20
CA VAL A 63 -4.55 6.28 21.23
C VAL A 63 -5.25 7.56 20.77
N ASN A 64 -4.85 8.71 21.31
CA ASN A 64 -5.48 9.98 20.98
C ASN A 64 -5.28 10.36 19.50
N ALA A 65 -4.10 10.08 18.91
CA ALA A 65 -3.90 10.23 17.46
C ALA A 65 -4.83 9.32 16.64
N ALA A 66 -5.03 8.07 17.07
CA ALA A 66 -5.96 7.15 16.40
C ALA A 66 -7.42 7.65 16.45
N LEU A 67 -7.81 8.32 17.54
CA LEU A 67 -9.13 8.91 17.75
C LEU A 67 -9.28 10.32 17.14
N GLY A 68 -8.22 10.88 16.53
CA GLY A 68 -8.22 12.26 16.01
C GLY A 68 -8.20 13.35 17.09
N ARG A 69 -7.95 12.98 18.35
CA ARG A 69 -7.85 13.87 19.52
C ARG A 69 -6.43 14.44 19.63
N VAL A 70 -6.05 15.23 18.63
CA VAL A 70 -4.65 15.66 18.44
C VAL A 70 -4.13 16.46 19.63
N ARG A 71 -4.93 17.37 20.17
CA ARG A 71 -4.51 18.25 21.28
C ARG A 71 -4.21 17.45 22.55
N GLU A 72 -5.11 16.53 22.90
CA GLU A 72 -4.95 15.63 24.04
C GLU A 72 -3.74 14.73 23.86
N GLY A 73 -3.50 14.26 22.63
CA GLY A 73 -2.32 13.46 22.32
C GLY A 73 -1.00 14.23 22.45
N GLU A 74 -0.96 15.50 22.02
CA GLU A 74 0.21 16.37 22.20
C GLU A 74 0.50 16.63 23.70
N GLN A 75 -0.54 16.83 24.52
CA GLN A 75 -0.39 16.97 25.99
C GLN A 75 0.20 15.71 26.63
N MET A 76 -0.24 14.52 26.18
CA MET A 76 0.31 13.26 26.66
C MET A 76 1.79 13.10 26.27
N LEU A 77 2.17 13.47 25.04
CA LEU A 77 3.58 13.47 24.60
C LEU A 77 4.44 14.43 25.41
N GLU A 78 3.99 15.66 25.61
CA GLU A 78 4.74 16.67 26.37
C GLU A 78 5.00 16.19 27.80
N SER A 79 3.97 15.67 28.46
CA SER A 79 4.07 15.12 29.81
C SER A 79 5.02 13.91 29.86
N ALA A 80 4.93 13.00 28.88
CA ALA A 80 5.84 11.86 28.79
C ALA A 80 7.30 12.29 28.57
N GLY A 81 7.54 13.27 27.69
CA GLY A 81 8.88 13.82 27.42
C GLY A 81 9.52 14.44 28.66
N ALA A 82 8.73 15.15 29.48
CA ALA A 82 9.21 15.72 30.74
C ALA A 82 9.62 14.63 31.77
N LEU A 83 8.95 13.48 31.75
CA LEU A 83 9.20 12.35 32.65
C LEU A 83 10.27 11.37 32.13
N ALA A 84 10.61 11.41 30.84
CA ALA A 84 11.62 10.55 30.23
C ALA A 84 13.05 10.91 30.68
N LYS A 85 13.53 10.27 31.76
CA LYS A 85 14.87 10.55 32.31
C LYS A 85 15.99 9.70 31.72
N THR A 86 15.72 8.44 31.39
CA THR A 86 16.73 7.51 30.85
C THR A 86 16.87 7.67 29.34
N ASN A 87 18.03 7.30 28.78
CA ASN A 87 18.24 7.31 27.32
C ASN A 87 17.21 6.42 26.61
N GLN A 88 16.86 5.27 27.19
CA GLN A 88 15.82 4.39 26.64
C GLN A 88 14.45 5.08 26.61
N ALA A 89 14.02 5.71 27.72
CA ALA A 89 12.74 6.41 27.76
C ALA A 89 12.68 7.59 26.78
N LYS A 90 13.80 8.31 26.60
CA LYS A 90 13.91 9.39 25.62
C LYS A 90 13.81 8.87 24.18
N LEU A 91 14.50 7.77 23.86
CA LEU A 91 14.41 7.13 22.55
C LEU A 91 12.96 6.70 22.23
N GLU A 92 12.28 6.06 23.18
CA GLU A 92 10.88 5.64 23.04
C GLU A 92 9.93 6.84 22.89
N TYR A 93 10.19 7.94 23.61
CA TYR A 93 9.49 9.21 23.40
C TYR A 93 9.64 9.73 21.97
N HIS A 94 10.86 9.76 21.42
CA HIS A 94 11.10 10.23 20.05
C HIS A 94 10.43 9.32 19.00
N VAL A 95 10.50 8.00 19.17
CA VAL A 95 9.79 7.03 18.31
C VAL A 95 8.29 7.27 18.34
N THR A 96 7.73 7.44 19.54
CA THR A 96 6.30 7.70 19.74
C THR A 96 5.88 9.02 19.10
N ALA A 97 6.67 10.08 19.26
CA ALA A 97 6.38 11.38 18.66
C ALA A 97 6.39 11.33 17.12
N ILE A 98 7.35 10.61 16.50
CA ILE A 98 7.36 10.37 15.06
C ILE A 98 6.06 9.68 14.62
N ARG A 99 5.68 8.59 15.30
CA ARG A 99 4.45 7.83 15.00
C ARG A 99 3.19 8.69 15.21
N PHE A 100 3.15 9.48 16.28
CA PHE A 100 2.04 10.37 16.59
C PHE A 100 1.83 11.41 15.49
N HIS A 101 2.86 12.17 15.11
CA HIS A 101 2.73 13.19 14.06
C HIS A 101 2.41 12.57 12.70
N THR A 102 3.01 11.42 12.39
CA THR A 102 2.70 10.64 11.19
C THR A 102 1.27 10.09 11.22
N ARG A 103 0.67 9.82 12.38
CA ARG A 103 -0.72 9.34 12.44
C ARG A 103 -1.73 10.47 12.40
N ALA A 104 -1.43 11.55 13.12
CA ALA A 104 -2.31 12.71 13.28
C ALA A 104 -2.46 13.49 11.97
N HIS A 105 -1.39 13.62 11.17
CA HIS A 105 -1.37 14.43 9.93
C HIS A 105 -2.07 15.79 10.11
N ASP A 106 -1.93 16.39 11.28
CA ASP A 106 -2.76 17.49 11.78
C ASP A 106 -2.45 18.85 11.13
N THR A 107 -1.22 18.98 10.63
CA THR A 107 -0.62 20.22 10.14
C THR A 107 0.17 19.95 8.87
N GLU A 108 0.35 20.96 8.01
CA GLU A 108 1.23 20.86 6.83
C GLU A 108 2.68 20.50 7.19
N LYS A 109 3.08 20.72 8.45
CA LYS A 109 4.44 20.52 8.98
C LYS A 109 4.61 19.21 9.77
N TRP A 110 3.66 18.28 9.71
CA TRP A 110 3.74 17.02 10.47
C TRP A 110 5.07 16.27 10.21
N LEU A 111 5.55 16.28 8.97
CA LEU A 111 6.80 15.62 8.58
C LEU A 111 8.04 16.37 9.13
N ASP A 112 7.99 17.70 9.24
CA ASP A 112 9.06 18.47 9.90
C ASP A 112 9.14 18.12 11.39
N LYS A 113 7.99 18.02 12.07
CA LYS A 113 7.94 17.60 13.48
C LYS A 113 8.54 16.19 13.64
N ALA A 114 8.14 15.24 12.79
CA ALA A 114 8.70 13.88 12.79
C ALA A 114 10.22 13.88 12.56
N ARG A 115 10.72 14.65 11.56
CA ARG A 115 12.16 14.80 11.31
C ARG A 115 12.92 15.32 12.52
N LYS A 116 12.40 16.35 13.19
CA LYS A 116 13.04 16.91 14.40
C LYS A 116 13.20 15.85 15.48
N HIS A 117 12.14 15.07 15.77
CA HIS A 117 12.23 13.98 16.74
C HIS A 117 13.19 12.87 16.29
N PHE A 118 13.27 12.58 14.99
CA PHE A 118 14.23 11.63 14.44
C PHE A 118 15.67 12.10 14.65
N GLU A 119 15.99 13.36 14.31
CA GLU A 119 17.29 13.98 14.51
C GLU A 119 17.72 13.97 15.98
N ASP A 120 16.81 14.32 16.89
CA ASP A 120 17.09 14.30 18.33
C ASP A 120 17.31 12.86 18.84
N GLY A 121 16.54 11.89 18.33
CA GLY A 121 16.69 10.48 18.70
C GLY A 121 18.01 9.85 18.22
N ILE A 122 18.45 10.14 16.99
CA ILE A 122 19.70 9.57 16.46
C ILE A 122 20.94 10.12 17.17
N ARG A 123 20.85 11.32 17.76
CA ARG A 123 21.91 11.87 18.64
C ARG A 123 22.08 11.05 19.92
N ILE A 124 21.02 10.39 20.39
CA ILE A 124 21.07 9.49 21.55
C ILE A 124 21.58 8.11 21.14
N ASN A 125 20.97 7.50 20.11
CA ASN A 125 21.39 6.21 19.58
C ASN A 125 20.99 6.06 18.11
N ASN A 126 21.96 6.22 17.20
CA ASN A 126 21.75 6.08 15.75
C ASN A 126 21.62 4.62 15.26
N LYS A 127 21.64 3.62 16.14
CA LYS A 127 21.37 2.20 15.82
C LYS A 127 20.07 1.70 16.45
N PHE A 128 19.28 2.57 17.07
CA PHE A 128 18.02 2.18 17.69
C PHE A 128 16.92 1.96 16.65
N SER A 129 16.85 0.74 16.09
CA SER A 129 15.99 0.35 14.96
C SER A 129 14.54 0.85 14.96
N PRO A 130 13.81 0.92 16.10
CA PRO A 130 12.47 1.52 16.13
C PRO A 130 12.41 2.95 15.59
N LEU A 131 13.49 3.72 15.76
CA LEU A 131 13.60 5.10 15.32
C LEU A 131 13.74 5.19 13.80
N GLN A 132 14.65 4.41 13.19
CA GLN A 132 14.79 4.35 11.73
C GLN A 132 13.51 3.78 11.10
N TYR A 133 12.92 2.75 11.68
CA TYR A 133 11.70 2.15 11.18
C TYR A 133 10.52 3.13 11.21
N GLY A 134 10.29 3.80 12.35
CA GLY A 134 9.22 4.80 12.46
C GLY A 134 9.40 5.97 11.49
N MET A 135 10.63 6.43 11.27
CA MET A 135 10.90 7.49 10.31
C MET A 135 10.81 7.02 8.84
N ALA A 136 11.18 5.77 8.54
CA ALA A 136 10.97 5.18 7.23
C ALA A 136 9.49 5.14 6.87
N GLN A 137 8.64 4.75 7.83
CA GLN A 137 7.18 4.80 7.68
C GLN A 137 6.66 6.24 7.49
N ALA A 138 7.23 7.21 8.22
CA ALA A 138 6.89 8.62 8.04
C ALA A 138 7.23 9.12 6.63
N TYR A 139 8.41 8.79 6.09
CA TYR A 139 8.75 9.13 4.71
C TYR A 139 7.86 8.44 3.69
N ALA A 140 7.53 7.17 3.90
CA ALA A 140 6.60 6.44 3.03
C ALA A 140 5.20 7.10 3.02
N ALA A 141 4.69 7.51 4.19
CA ALA A 141 3.43 8.24 4.31
C ALA A 141 3.46 9.62 3.62
N ALA A 142 4.61 10.28 3.62
CA ALA A 142 4.85 11.52 2.89
C ALA A 142 5.12 11.31 1.39
N ASN A 143 5.05 10.07 0.87
CA ASN A 143 5.40 9.69 -0.50
C ASN A 143 6.86 10.02 -0.88
N ASP A 144 7.75 10.14 0.12
CA ASP A 144 9.19 10.24 -0.07
C ASP A 144 9.82 8.85 -0.08
N LEU A 145 9.56 8.14 -1.18
CA LEU A 145 9.92 6.74 -1.33
C LEU A 145 11.43 6.51 -1.33
N SER A 146 12.23 7.48 -1.78
CA SER A 146 13.70 7.38 -1.76
C SER A 146 14.22 7.36 -0.33
N ARG A 147 13.85 8.33 0.51
CA ARG A 147 14.31 8.37 1.91
C ARG A 147 13.73 7.22 2.73
N ALA A 148 12.50 6.80 2.43
CA ALA A 148 11.91 5.61 3.02
C ALA A 148 12.72 4.35 2.69
N GLN A 149 13.10 4.15 1.42
CA GLN A 149 13.92 3.03 0.98
C GLN A 149 15.24 2.95 1.76
N ASP A 150 15.94 4.08 1.87
CA ASP A 150 17.25 4.13 2.53
C ASP A 150 17.15 3.75 4.01
N LEU A 151 16.13 4.25 4.72
CA LEU A 151 15.94 3.93 6.13
C LEU A 151 15.45 2.50 6.34
N PHE A 152 14.56 1.96 5.50
CA PHE A 152 14.19 0.55 5.62
C PHE A 152 15.39 -0.37 5.35
N ALA A 153 16.23 -0.06 4.35
CA ALA A 153 17.47 -0.81 4.11
C ALA A 153 18.41 -0.79 5.34
N GLN A 154 18.52 0.37 6.00
CA GLN A 154 19.26 0.45 7.27
C GLN A 154 18.66 -0.46 8.33
N VAL A 155 17.34 -0.45 8.54
CA VAL A 155 16.67 -1.34 9.52
C VAL A 155 16.91 -2.82 9.21
N VAL A 156 16.87 -3.22 7.94
CA VAL A 156 17.19 -4.59 7.49
C VAL A 156 18.63 -4.94 7.86
N SER A 157 19.60 -4.05 7.59
CA SER A 157 21.01 -4.29 7.90
C SER A 157 21.32 -4.38 9.40
N LEU A 158 20.54 -3.72 10.25
CA LEU A 158 20.66 -3.80 11.71
C LEU A 158 20.24 -5.17 12.27
N ARG A 159 19.58 -6.03 11.46
CA ARG A 159 19.09 -7.36 11.87
C ARG A 159 18.27 -7.34 13.17
N SER A 160 17.50 -6.27 13.36
CA SER A 160 16.64 -6.08 14.52
C SER A 160 15.33 -6.86 14.41
N GLN A 161 14.51 -6.81 15.46
CA GLN A 161 13.14 -7.36 15.45
C GLN A 161 12.23 -6.77 14.35
N PHE A 162 12.61 -5.65 13.73
CA PHE A 162 11.87 -5.01 12.64
C PHE A 162 12.43 -5.38 11.25
N ALA A 163 13.49 -6.18 11.17
CA ALA A 163 14.17 -6.45 9.91
C ALA A 163 13.23 -7.15 8.90
N ALA A 164 12.38 -8.06 9.36
CA ALA A 164 11.43 -8.75 8.49
C ALA A 164 10.34 -7.80 7.95
N GLU A 165 9.76 -6.96 8.82
CA GLU A 165 8.80 -5.92 8.42
C GLU A 165 9.46 -4.92 7.45
N ALA A 166 10.63 -4.42 7.79
CA ALA A 166 11.36 -3.45 6.98
C ALA A 166 11.74 -4.01 5.61
N ASP A 167 12.14 -5.29 5.52
CA ASP A 167 12.44 -5.94 4.24
C ASP A 167 11.21 -6.03 3.34
N ARG A 168 10.02 -6.31 3.90
CA ARG A 168 8.76 -6.31 3.14
C ARG A 168 8.45 -4.92 2.59
N GLU A 169 8.49 -3.90 3.43
CA GLU A 169 8.23 -2.50 3.02
C GLU A 169 9.27 -2.00 2.02
N TRP A 170 10.55 -2.33 2.24
CA TRP A 170 11.65 -1.98 1.34
C TRP A 170 11.45 -2.58 -0.06
N LYS A 171 11.13 -3.88 -0.15
CA LYS A 171 10.85 -4.55 -1.42
C LYS A 171 9.66 -3.94 -2.14
N LYS A 172 8.59 -3.60 -1.41
CA LYS A 172 7.42 -2.90 -1.96
C LYS A 172 7.82 -1.56 -2.55
N ILE A 173 8.53 -0.73 -1.80
CA ILE A 173 9.03 0.58 -2.25
C ILE A 173 9.94 0.44 -3.48
N GLN A 174 10.84 -0.54 -3.50
CA GLN A 174 11.68 -0.80 -4.66
C GLN A 174 10.88 -1.10 -5.92
N LYS A 175 9.81 -1.92 -5.81
CA LYS A 175 8.91 -2.19 -6.95
C LYS A 175 8.26 -0.91 -7.45
N ILE A 176 7.78 -0.05 -6.54
CA ILE A 176 7.14 1.23 -6.90
C ILE A 176 8.13 2.17 -7.60
N LEU A 177 9.35 2.31 -7.07
CA LEU A 177 10.39 3.13 -7.68
C LEU A 177 10.78 2.61 -9.06
N ARG A 178 10.93 1.29 -9.23
CA ARG A 178 11.18 0.65 -10.54
C ARG A 178 10.03 0.89 -11.53
N ALA A 179 8.79 0.85 -11.06
CA ALA A 179 7.63 1.12 -11.90
C ALA A 179 7.57 2.60 -12.33
N SER A 180 8.15 3.50 -11.52
CA SER A 180 8.25 4.95 -11.81
C SER A 180 6.88 5.54 -12.17
N PRO A 181 5.93 5.60 -11.20
CA PRO A 181 4.58 6.11 -11.45
C PRO A 181 4.64 7.51 -12.05
N ALA A 182 3.91 7.70 -13.16
CA ALA A 182 3.82 8.98 -13.83
C ALA A 182 2.86 9.95 -13.14
N THR A 183 1.94 9.45 -12.31
CA THR A 183 0.95 10.26 -11.62
C THR A 183 0.96 10.03 -10.10
N ARG A 184 0.56 11.07 -9.36
CA ARG A 184 0.33 10.96 -7.91
C ARG A 184 -0.73 9.90 -7.57
N THR A 185 -1.72 9.72 -8.45
CA THR A 185 -2.73 8.67 -8.31
C THR A 185 -2.12 7.28 -8.42
N GLY A 186 -1.29 7.03 -9.43
CA GLY A 186 -0.59 5.76 -9.59
C GLY A 186 0.32 5.45 -8.42
N ALA A 187 1.08 6.44 -7.94
CA ALA A 187 1.90 6.30 -6.74
C ALA A 187 1.05 5.93 -5.50
N GLY A 188 -0.08 6.61 -5.31
CA GLY A 188 -0.99 6.33 -4.19
C GLY A 188 -1.64 4.94 -4.26
N ILE A 189 -2.01 4.47 -5.46
CA ILE A 189 -2.53 3.10 -5.66
C ILE A 189 -1.44 2.07 -5.39
N ALA A 190 -0.21 2.34 -5.81
CA ALA A 190 0.90 1.40 -5.68
C ALA A 190 1.26 1.08 -4.22
N MET A 191 0.93 1.98 -3.30
CA MET A 191 1.12 1.77 -1.86
C MET A 191 0.06 0.85 -1.23
N GLN A 192 -1.03 0.52 -1.92
CA GLN A 192 -2.11 -0.30 -1.36
C GLN A 192 -1.77 -1.80 -1.37
N ASP A 193 -2.13 -2.52 -0.30
CA ASP A 193 -1.95 -3.98 -0.21
C ASP A 193 -2.94 -4.76 -1.06
N ARG A 194 -4.06 -4.14 -1.42
CA ARG A 194 -5.04 -4.65 -2.37
C ARG A 194 -5.64 -3.48 -3.11
N ILE A 195 -5.86 -3.64 -4.40
CA ILE A 195 -6.50 -2.61 -5.22
C ILE A 195 -7.92 -3.02 -5.59
N SER A 196 -8.76 -2.01 -5.79
CA SER A 196 -10.11 -2.19 -6.31
C SER A 196 -10.16 -2.24 -7.84
N ARG A 197 -11.29 -2.69 -8.41
CA ARG A 197 -11.58 -2.58 -9.85
C ARG A 197 -11.42 -1.15 -10.35
N ALA A 198 -11.85 -0.15 -9.57
CA ALA A 198 -11.71 1.24 -9.91
C ALA A 198 -10.26 1.73 -9.87
N ASP A 199 -9.45 1.27 -8.92
CA ASP A 199 -8.01 1.56 -8.88
C ASP A 199 -7.30 0.98 -10.11
N LEU A 200 -7.62 -0.26 -10.50
CA LEU A 200 -7.09 -0.86 -11.72
C LEU A 200 -7.47 -0.04 -12.96
N CYS A 201 -8.72 0.43 -13.06
CA CYS A 201 -9.12 1.33 -14.15
C CYS A 201 -8.29 2.62 -14.16
N ALA A 202 -8.03 3.21 -13.00
CA ALA A 202 -7.21 4.41 -12.90
C ALA A 202 -5.75 4.18 -13.33
N LEU A 203 -5.17 3.01 -13.03
CA LEU A 203 -3.84 2.65 -13.51
C LEU A 203 -3.83 2.52 -15.05
N LEU A 204 -4.81 1.82 -15.63
CA LEU A 204 -4.90 1.66 -17.09
C LEU A 204 -5.15 2.99 -17.81
N ALA A 205 -6.03 3.84 -17.29
CA ALA A 205 -6.35 5.14 -17.87
C ALA A 205 -5.18 6.13 -17.73
N ARG A 206 -4.53 6.21 -16.56
CA ARG A 206 -3.58 7.30 -16.26
C ARG A 206 -2.12 6.92 -16.47
N GLU A 207 -1.75 5.69 -16.14
CA GLU A 207 -0.36 5.21 -16.23
C GLU A 207 -0.07 4.57 -17.58
N LEU A 208 -0.94 3.68 -18.06
CA LEU A 208 -0.84 3.08 -19.40
C LEU A 208 -1.33 4.02 -20.49
N ARG A 209 -2.26 4.93 -20.18
CA ARG A 209 -2.91 5.83 -21.16
C ARG A 209 -3.60 5.03 -22.25
N ILE A 210 -4.47 4.11 -21.82
CA ILE A 210 -5.07 3.10 -22.68
C ILE A 210 -5.74 3.66 -23.94
N GLY A 211 -6.35 4.85 -23.89
CA GLY A 211 -6.92 5.46 -25.08
C GLY A 211 -5.90 5.83 -26.17
N LYS A 212 -4.63 6.04 -25.79
CA LYS A 212 -3.53 6.19 -26.76
C LYS A 212 -2.97 4.86 -27.26
N ALA A 213 -3.09 3.80 -26.46
CA ALA A 213 -2.62 2.47 -26.84
C ALA A 213 -3.53 1.82 -27.89
N PHE A 214 -4.83 2.17 -27.91
CA PHE A 214 -5.83 1.55 -28.78
C PHE A 214 -6.37 2.49 -29.88
N LYS A 215 -5.57 3.47 -30.34
CA LYS A 215 -6.04 4.55 -31.24
C LYS A 215 -6.73 4.10 -32.52
N ASP A 216 -6.42 2.91 -33.02
CA ASP A 216 -7.00 2.38 -34.26
C ASP A 216 -8.30 1.59 -34.03
N GLN A 217 -8.75 1.47 -32.78
CA GLN A 217 -9.99 0.79 -32.41
C GLN A 217 -11.13 1.79 -32.15
N THR A 218 -12.34 1.41 -32.53
CA THR A 218 -13.53 2.23 -32.32
C THR A 218 -14.05 2.07 -30.89
N ALA A 219 -13.97 3.15 -30.11
CA ALA A 219 -14.55 3.19 -28.76
C ALA A 219 -16.08 3.00 -28.82
N VAL A 220 -16.62 2.23 -27.88
CA VAL A 220 -18.06 1.91 -27.86
C VAL A 220 -18.84 2.86 -26.96
N THR A 221 -20.09 3.16 -27.32
CA THR A 221 -21.04 3.85 -26.45
C THR A 221 -21.38 2.99 -25.24
N ILE A 222 -21.19 3.53 -24.04
CA ILE A 222 -21.39 2.83 -22.78
C ILE A 222 -22.64 3.35 -22.08
N THR A 223 -23.52 2.45 -21.66
CA THR A 223 -24.59 2.76 -20.70
C THR A 223 -23.96 2.94 -19.33
N LEU A 224 -24.18 4.11 -18.71
CA LEU A 224 -23.59 4.46 -17.42
C LEU A 224 -24.06 3.48 -16.31
N PRO A 225 -23.14 2.75 -15.64
CA PRO A 225 -23.50 1.94 -14.48
C PRO A 225 -24.00 2.82 -13.34
N SER A 226 -25.07 2.40 -12.68
CA SER A 226 -25.71 3.21 -11.63
C SER A 226 -24.79 3.47 -10.44
N ASP A 227 -23.97 2.48 -10.09
CA ASP A 227 -23.09 2.45 -8.92
C ASP A 227 -21.81 3.27 -9.06
N ILE A 228 -21.54 3.88 -10.22
CA ILE A 228 -20.36 4.73 -10.43
C ILE A 228 -20.65 6.23 -10.46
N SER A 229 -21.92 6.65 -10.40
CA SER A 229 -22.33 8.05 -10.63
C SER A 229 -21.68 9.05 -9.67
N GLY A 230 -21.48 8.67 -8.40
CA GLY A 230 -20.80 9.49 -7.39
C GLY A 230 -19.38 9.06 -7.07
N HIS A 231 -18.83 8.08 -7.81
CA HIS A 231 -17.55 7.48 -7.47
C HIS A 231 -16.37 8.39 -7.88
N PRO A 232 -15.34 8.61 -7.04
CA PRO A 232 -14.22 9.51 -7.35
C PRO A 232 -13.42 9.15 -8.61
N ARG A 233 -13.48 7.88 -9.02
CA ARG A 233 -12.81 7.34 -10.21
C ARG A 233 -13.76 7.12 -11.39
N ARG A 234 -14.95 7.73 -11.38
CA ARG A 234 -15.97 7.56 -12.43
C ARG A 234 -15.40 7.70 -13.83
N ASP A 235 -14.61 8.75 -14.07
CA ASP A 235 -14.09 9.04 -15.41
C ASP A 235 -13.05 8.00 -15.87
N ASP A 236 -12.22 7.50 -14.96
CA ASP A 236 -11.26 6.42 -15.25
C ASP A 236 -11.99 5.13 -15.63
N ILE A 237 -13.06 4.80 -14.90
CA ILE A 237 -13.90 3.63 -15.17
C ILE A 237 -14.56 3.76 -16.55
N LEU A 238 -15.14 4.93 -16.85
CA LEU A 238 -15.78 5.18 -18.15
C LEU A 238 -14.79 5.11 -19.31
N GLU A 239 -13.56 5.60 -19.12
CA GLU A 239 -12.51 5.46 -20.14
C GLU A 239 -12.22 3.98 -20.43
N VAL A 240 -12.05 3.16 -19.40
CA VAL A 240 -11.75 1.73 -19.54
C VAL A 240 -12.92 0.95 -20.15
N LEU A 241 -14.16 1.24 -19.74
CA LEU A 241 -15.35 0.56 -20.26
C LEU A 241 -15.51 0.71 -21.78
N ARG A 242 -15.10 1.86 -22.36
CA ARG A 242 -15.15 2.10 -23.81
C ARG A 242 -14.34 1.09 -24.63
N TRP A 243 -13.33 0.48 -24.01
CA TRP A 243 -12.41 -0.47 -24.65
C TRP A 243 -12.81 -1.93 -24.46
N ARG A 244 -13.89 -2.20 -23.70
CA ARG A 244 -14.41 -3.55 -23.43
C ARG A 244 -13.31 -4.53 -23.03
N ILE A 245 -12.51 -4.12 -22.05
CA ILE A 245 -11.43 -4.97 -21.52
C ILE A 245 -12.06 -6.12 -20.73
N ARG A 246 -11.68 -7.35 -21.08
CA ARG A 246 -12.14 -8.55 -20.36
C ARG A 246 -11.70 -8.50 -18.90
N GLY A 247 -12.62 -8.79 -17.99
CA GLY A 247 -12.44 -8.69 -16.53
C GLY A 247 -12.86 -7.34 -15.93
N LEU A 248 -13.06 -6.30 -16.75
CA LEU A 248 -13.46 -4.95 -16.33
C LEU A 248 -14.77 -4.52 -17.00
N GLU A 249 -15.68 -5.46 -17.26
CA GLU A 249 -17.01 -5.16 -17.81
C GLU A 249 -18.04 -4.81 -16.73
N VAL A 250 -19.16 -4.22 -17.18
CA VAL A 250 -20.38 -4.12 -16.38
C VAL A 250 -20.98 -5.52 -16.23
N ARG A 251 -21.34 -5.89 -15.01
CA ARG A 251 -21.91 -7.21 -14.68
C ARG A 251 -23.36 -7.31 -15.19
N PRO A 252 -23.94 -8.53 -15.28
CA PRO A 252 -25.32 -8.72 -15.75
C PRO A 252 -26.39 -7.98 -14.95
N ASP A 253 -26.10 -7.60 -13.70
CA ASP A 253 -26.97 -6.79 -12.84
C ASP A 253 -26.91 -5.28 -13.14
N GLY A 254 -26.14 -4.87 -14.15
CA GLY A 254 -25.97 -3.48 -14.57
C GLY A 254 -25.00 -2.67 -13.71
N LYS A 255 -24.27 -3.31 -12.79
CA LYS A 255 -23.30 -2.67 -11.90
C LYS A 255 -21.87 -2.91 -12.34
N PHE A 256 -20.98 -1.99 -11.98
CA PHE A 256 -19.54 -2.13 -12.23
C PHE A 256 -18.77 -2.70 -11.03
N ALA A 257 -19.28 -2.50 -9.81
CA ALA A 257 -18.65 -2.83 -8.52
C ALA A 257 -17.27 -2.17 -8.34
N PRO A 258 -17.18 -0.82 -8.29
CA PRO A 258 -15.91 -0.11 -8.33
C PRO A 258 -14.96 -0.45 -7.16
N ASP A 259 -15.49 -0.71 -5.97
CA ASP A 259 -14.71 -0.96 -4.75
C ASP A 259 -14.36 -2.45 -4.54
N GLU A 260 -14.80 -3.35 -5.43
CA GLU A 260 -14.51 -4.79 -5.32
C GLU A 260 -13.01 -5.04 -5.54
N PRO A 261 -12.32 -5.75 -4.63
CA PRO A 261 -10.89 -6.01 -4.74
C PRO A 261 -10.58 -6.99 -5.86
N VAL A 262 -9.48 -6.76 -6.58
CA VAL A 262 -9.07 -7.56 -7.74
C VAL A 262 -8.14 -8.70 -7.33
N ARG A 263 -8.38 -9.90 -7.84
CA ARG A 263 -7.52 -11.07 -7.65
C ARG A 263 -6.37 -11.10 -8.65
N ARG A 264 -5.28 -11.78 -8.30
CA ARG A 264 -4.09 -11.93 -9.17
C ARG A 264 -4.43 -12.59 -10.50
N GLY A 265 -5.29 -13.61 -10.50
CA GLY A 265 -5.74 -14.26 -11.73
C GLY A 265 -6.63 -13.38 -12.61
N GLU A 266 -7.53 -12.60 -12.00
CA GLU A 266 -8.34 -11.60 -12.71
C GLU A 266 -7.45 -10.53 -13.34
N PHE A 267 -6.42 -10.06 -12.62
CA PHE A 267 -5.49 -9.10 -13.18
C PHE A 267 -4.68 -9.70 -14.34
N ALA A 268 -4.27 -10.97 -14.28
CA ALA A 268 -3.64 -11.65 -15.40
C ALA A 268 -4.55 -11.70 -16.64
N PHE A 269 -5.85 -11.95 -16.43
CA PHE A 269 -6.87 -11.94 -17.49
C PHE A 269 -7.01 -10.56 -18.14
N VAL A 270 -7.03 -9.50 -17.33
CA VAL A 270 -7.03 -8.10 -17.81
C VAL A 270 -5.75 -7.79 -18.61
N ILE A 271 -4.58 -8.18 -18.10
CA ILE A 271 -3.28 -7.97 -18.78
C ILE A 271 -3.28 -8.62 -20.16
N GLU A 272 -3.71 -9.88 -20.25
CA GLU A 272 -3.75 -10.62 -21.51
C GLU A 272 -4.64 -9.93 -22.54
N ASP A 273 -5.84 -9.50 -22.14
CA ASP A 273 -6.75 -8.82 -23.03
C ASP A 273 -6.23 -7.46 -23.50
N VAL A 274 -5.64 -6.68 -22.60
CA VAL A 274 -4.96 -5.43 -22.95
C VAL A 274 -3.83 -5.68 -23.95
N LEU A 275 -3.05 -6.75 -23.74
CA LEU A 275 -1.93 -7.11 -24.60
C LEU A 275 -2.40 -7.52 -26.00
N ILE A 276 -3.42 -8.38 -26.10
CA ILE A 276 -4.05 -8.76 -27.39
C ILE A 276 -4.53 -7.52 -28.13
N LYS A 277 -5.22 -6.61 -27.45
CA LYS A 277 -5.76 -5.39 -28.08
C LYS A 277 -4.65 -4.41 -28.48
N ALA A 278 -3.59 -4.30 -27.69
CA ALA A 278 -2.47 -3.41 -27.99
C ALA A 278 -1.65 -3.91 -29.19
N THR A 279 -1.45 -5.22 -29.32
CA THR A 279 -0.59 -5.80 -30.37
C THR A 279 -1.36 -6.25 -31.61
N GLY A 280 -2.67 -6.47 -31.49
CA GLY A 280 -3.49 -7.11 -32.51
C GLY A 280 -3.27 -8.63 -32.63
N ASP A 281 -2.45 -9.22 -31.75
CA ASP A 281 -2.11 -10.65 -31.80
C ASP A 281 -3.19 -11.50 -31.10
N SER A 282 -4.19 -11.95 -31.88
CA SER A 282 -5.26 -12.81 -31.37
C SER A 282 -4.78 -14.21 -30.98
N THR A 283 -3.58 -14.63 -31.39
CA THR A 283 -3.07 -15.98 -31.08
C THR A 283 -2.77 -16.14 -29.58
N LEU A 284 -2.59 -15.04 -28.85
CA LEU A 284 -2.33 -15.07 -27.42
C LEU A 284 -3.48 -15.67 -26.63
N ALA A 285 -4.73 -15.48 -27.10
CA ALA A 285 -5.94 -15.97 -26.43
C ALA A 285 -5.97 -17.50 -26.27
N THR A 286 -5.20 -18.24 -27.07
CA THR A 286 -5.15 -19.70 -27.05
C THR A 286 -3.74 -20.28 -26.94
N ARG A 287 -2.73 -19.43 -26.75
CA ARG A 287 -1.30 -19.79 -26.89
C ARG A 287 -0.87 -20.97 -26.02
N TYR A 288 -1.42 -21.07 -24.81
CA TYR A 288 -1.08 -22.10 -23.84
C TYR A 288 -2.17 -23.17 -23.66
N ILE A 289 -3.24 -23.12 -24.47
CA ILE A 289 -4.26 -24.19 -24.47
C ILE A 289 -3.62 -25.50 -24.92
N GLY A 290 -3.92 -26.59 -24.21
CA GLY A 290 -3.33 -27.91 -24.48
C GLY A 290 -1.98 -28.15 -23.79
N THR A 291 -1.48 -27.21 -22.99
CA THR A 291 -0.28 -27.45 -22.16
C THR A 291 -0.55 -28.56 -21.14
N GLU A 292 0.21 -29.65 -21.19
CA GLU A 292 0.00 -30.80 -20.31
C GLU A 292 0.43 -30.55 -18.86
N ARG A 293 1.49 -29.76 -18.65
CA ARG A 293 2.07 -29.50 -17.33
C ARG A 293 2.18 -28.01 -17.05
N SER A 294 1.55 -27.58 -15.95
CA SER A 294 1.74 -26.24 -15.42
C SER A 294 3.09 -26.10 -14.72
N PRO A 295 3.78 -24.95 -14.86
CA PRO A 295 4.93 -24.63 -14.02
C PRO A 295 4.53 -24.22 -12.60
N PHE A 296 3.24 -23.96 -12.35
CA PHE A 296 2.73 -23.54 -11.05
C PHE A 296 1.99 -24.68 -10.36
N THR A 297 2.30 -24.89 -9.08
CA THR A 297 1.70 -25.98 -8.29
C THR A 297 0.22 -25.77 -7.96
N ASP A 298 -0.26 -24.53 -8.06
CA ASP A 298 -1.62 -24.11 -7.70
C ASP A 298 -2.48 -23.67 -8.89
N VAL A 299 -1.98 -23.83 -10.12
CA VAL A 299 -2.70 -23.44 -11.34
C VAL A 299 -2.66 -24.59 -12.35
N PRO A 300 -3.63 -25.54 -12.31
CA PRO A 300 -3.68 -26.62 -13.30
C PRO A 300 -3.98 -26.08 -14.71
N SER A 301 -3.63 -26.83 -15.76
CA SER A 301 -3.84 -26.41 -17.16
C SER A 301 -5.30 -26.22 -17.55
N THR A 302 -6.23 -26.81 -16.79
CA THR A 302 -7.68 -26.66 -16.93
C THR A 302 -8.24 -25.43 -16.21
N TYR A 303 -7.42 -24.71 -15.46
CA TYR A 303 -7.85 -23.55 -14.68
C TYR A 303 -8.26 -22.40 -15.61
N ALA A 304 -9.34 -21.69 -15.29
CA ALA A 304 -9.94 -20.69 -16.18
C ALA A 304 -8.97 -19.58 -16.60
N TRP A 305 -8.07 -19.17 -15.70
CA TRP A 305 -7.05 -18.14 -15.96
C TRP A 305 -5.70 -18.72 -16.39
N PHE A 306 -5.58 -20.03 -16.64
CA PHE A 306 -4.29 -20.66 -16.95
C PHE A 306 -3.57 -19.98 -18.12
N ASN A 307 -4.27 -19.75 -19.24
CA ASN A 307 -3.70 -19.12 -20.42
C ASN A 307 -3.19 -17.69 -20.15
N SER A 308 -3.99 -16.90 -19.42
CA SER A 308 -3.67 -15.53 -19.06
C SER A 308 -2.49 -15.44 -18.09
N ILE A 309 -2.46 -16.34 -17.10
CA ILE A 309 -1.37 -16.44 -16.12
C ILE A 309 -0.07 -16.85 -16.79
N MET A 310 -0.10 -17.84 -17.68
CA MET A 310 1.07 -18.24 -18.47
C MET A 310 1.55 -17.11 -19.39
N THR A 311 0.64 -16.39 -20.04
CA THR A 311 0.98 -15.25 -20.91
C THR A 311 1.63 -14.13 -20.11
N ALA A 312 1.03 -13.73 -18.99
CA ALA A 312 1.52 -12.64 -18.16
C ALA A 312 2.88 -12.97 -17.51
N THR A 313 3.09 -14.20 -17.06
CA THR A 313 4.34 -14.60 -16.39
C THR A 313 5.49 -14.87 -17.36
N SER A 314 5.22 -15.55 -18.49
CA SER A 314 6.26 -15.83 -19.49
C SER A 314 6.83 -14.59 -20.17
N ARG A 315 6.05 -13.51 -20.23
CA ARG A 315 6.48 -12.19 -20.71
C ARG A 315 7.07 -11.30 -19.59
N GLY A 316 7.08 -11.79 -18.36
CA GLY A 316 7.58 -11.04 -17.21
C GLY A 316 6.70 -9.86 -16.79
N LEU A 317 5.45 -9.79 -17.27
CA LEU A 317 4.46 -8.78 -16.88
C LEU A 317 3.98 -9.01 -15.44
N LEU A 318 3.88 -10.27 -15.03
CA LEU A 318 3.61 -10.69 -13.65
C LEU A 318 4.69 -11.65 -13.14
N GLU A 319 4.90 -11.63 -11.82
CA GLU A 319 5.86 -12.50 -11.15
C GLU A 319 5.12 -13.50 -10.25
N ALA A 320 5.56 -14.76 -10.30
CA ALA A 320 5.10 -15.81 -9.40
C ALA A 320 5.82 -15.74 -8.05
N GLY A 321 5.26 -16.39 -7.03
CA GLY A 321 5.92 -16.57 -5.75
C GLY A 321 7.17 -17.45 -5.88
N VAL A 322 8.14 -17.21 -5.01
CA VAL A 322 9.38 -18.02 -4.92
C VAL A 322 9.11 -19.47 -4.48
N ASP A 323 7.90 -19.75 -4.00
CA ASP A 323 7.39 -21.07 -3.62
C ASP A 323 6.83 -21.87 -4.81
N GLY A 324 6.95 -21.36 -6.04
CA GLY A 324 6.45 -22.03 -7.24
C GLY A 324 4.91 -21.96 -7.38
N LYS A 325 4.28 -21.01 -6.68
CA LYS A 325 2.84 -20.73 -6.78
C LYS A 325 2.58 -19.40 -7.47
N PHE A 326 1.48 -19.31 -8.20
CA PHE A 326 1.01 -18.02 -8.74
C PHE A 326 0.06 -17.30 -7.78
N ASN A 327 -0.65 -18.03 -6.93
CA ASN A 327 -1.67 -17.57 -5.99
C ASN A 327 -2.82 -16.80 -6.68
N PRO A 328 -3.54 -17.41 -7.65
CA PRO A 328 -4.52 -16.72 -8.48
C PRO A 328 -5.68 -16.11 -7.69
N GLU A 329 -6.07 -16.74 -6.58
CA GLU A 329 -7.19 -16.31 -5.73
C GLU A 329 -6.83 -15.20 -4.76
N SER A 330 -5.55 -14.93 -4.55
CA SER A 330 -5.10 -13.85 -3.66
C SER A 330 -5.34 -12.50 -4.33
N TYR A 331 -5.58 -11.46 -3.52
CA TYR A 331 -5.70 -10.10 -4.04
C TYR A 331 -4.37 -9.60 -4.58
N VAL A 332 -4.43 -8.80 -5.65
CA VAL A 332 -3.24 -8.20 -6.25
C VAL A 332 -2.87 -6.91 -5.51
N GLU A 333 -1.58 -6.78 -5.18
CA GLU A 333 -1.02 -5.58 -4.56
C GLU A 333 -0.87 -4.45 -5.57
N GLY A 334 -0.97 -3.21 -5.10
CA GLY A 334 -0.84 -2.03 -5.95
C GLY A 334 0.53 -1.92 -6.63
N ALA A 335 1.61 -2.24 -5.90
CA ALA A 335 2.98 -2.16 -6.42
C ALA A 335 3.19 -3.12 -7.59
N ASP A 336 2.71 -4.36 -7.46
CA ASP A 336 2.76 -5.37 -8.51
C ASP A 336 1.89 -4.97 -9.70
N THR A 337 0.71 -4.43 -9.43
CA THR A 337 -0.20 -3.97 -10.48
C THR A 337 0.41 -2.84 -11.30
N LEU A 338 0.93 -1.80 -10.62
CA LEU A 338 1.58 -0.67 -11.30
C LEU A 338 2.77 -1.16 -12.13
N LEU A 339 3.61 -2.04 -11.59
CA LEU A 339 4.77 -2.57 -12.31
C LEU A 339 4.33 -3.34 -13.57
N GLY A 340 3.32 -4.20 -13.49
CA GLY A 340 2.78 -4.92 -14.65
C GLY A 340 2.20 -3.98 -15.71
N VAL A 341 1.45 -2.96 -15.30
CA VAL A 341 0.90 -1.94 -16.20
C VAL A 341 2.01 -1.14 -16.90
N ARG A 342 3.11 -0.84 -16.22
CA ARG A 342 4.26 -0.13 -16.80
C ARG A 342 5.05 -0.99 -17.77
N LYS A 343 5.24 -2.28 -17.49
CA LYS A 343 5.85 -3.24 -18.42
C LYS A 343 5.00 -3.43 -19.68
N LEU A 344 3.67 -3.48 -19.54
CA LEU A 344 2.74 -3.49 -20.68
C LEU A 344 2.94 -2.28 -21.61
N ALA A 345 3.10 -1.08 -21.04
CA ALA A 345 3.32 0.14 -21.82
C ALA A 345 4.62 0.08 -22.66
N THR A 346 5.65 -0.61 -22.16
CA THR A 346 6.91 -0.79 -22.90
C THR A 346 6.81 -1.87 -23.99
N GLU A 347 6.06 -2.96 -23.77
CA GLU A 347 5.87 -4.01 -24.78
C GLU A 347 4.96 -3.56 -25.93
N GLY A 348 3.85 -2.87 -25.62
CA GLY A 348 2.91 -2.38 -26.63
C GLY A 348 3.42 -1.17 -27.44
N GLY A 349 4.46 -0.48 -26.97
CA GLY A 349 5.09 0.65 -27.66
C GLY A 349 6.27 0.27 -28.57
N GLY A 350 6.60 -1.02 -28.65
CA GLY A 350 7.75 -1.55 -29.40
C GLY A 350 7.55 -1.65 -30.91
N THR A 351 6.35 -1.42 -31.44
CA THR A 351 6.07 -1.30 -32.87
C THR A 351 6.08 0.17 -33.26
N LYS A 352 7.28 0.68 -33.55
CA LYS A 352 7.45 1.85 -34.42
C LYS A 352 7.76 1.40 -35.83
#